data_AF-A0A2V9RKV7-F1
#
_entry.id   AF-A0A2V9RKV7-F1
#
_cell.length_a   1.000
_cell.length_b   1.000
_cell.length_c   1.000
_cell.angle_alpha   90.00
_cell.angle_beta   90.00
_cell.angle_gamma   90.00
#
_symmetry.space_group_name_H-M   'P 1'
#
loop_
_entity.id
_entity.type
_entity.pdbx_description
1 polymer ?
#
loop_
_entity_poly.entity_id
_entity_poly.type
_entity_poly.pdbx_seq_one_letter_code
_entity_poly.pdbx_strand_id
1 'polypeptide(L)'
;MQGLYQPAFNSIAPPARRLRYAGLLLLSISLAGQSGLVQIVRISPTGGPEGTRVTVIGKNLQETSAVLFGEVRSDFKIISPDELVVLVPHNTSTPPLTVVTPQGRSRSPFAFSLVNDPRIPDEVSYKAGYVNSVAQPSDFHSARLWGIAIADTRVSGGESARVEIAWTQLSCRADGKDIVLNDDRGNVHGGLYLRQPWFGGHNYHEPIPLVYDLALHSVVLNVGLRTDRVWHFWSPSPRATLPQAELEGCTARARVRISQGALLQMGFDYWRSPTVPYGSGGNNHEAGASNWYFPSDQWQDVMFSDIGGPKF
;
A
#
# COMPACT_ATOMS: atom_id res chain seq x y z
N MET A 1 10.80 -40.77 103.15
CA MET A 1 9.61 -39.90 103.24
C MET A 1 8.74 -40.22 102.04
N GLN A 2 7.72 -41.06 102.18
CA GLN A 2 6.30 -40.64 102.21
C GLN A 2 6.00 -39.67 101.06
N GLY A 3 5.51 -40.16 99.92
CA GLY A 3 4.08 -40.24 99.58
C GLY A 3 3.84 -39.27 98.39
N LEU A 4 2.87 -39.38 97.50
CA LEU A 4 1.66 -40.20 97.41
C LEU A 4 0.90 -39.70 96.13
N TYR A 5 0.16 -40.59 95.43
CA TYR A 5 -0.92 -40.32 94.42
C TYR A 5 -0.51 -39.88 93.00
N GLN A 6 -1.07 -40.39 91.87
CA GLN A 6 -1.99 -41.48 91.51
C GLN A 6 -1.94 -41.66 89.96
N PRO A 7 -2.53 -42.72 89.36
CA PRO A 7 -2.22 -43.23 88.01
C PRO A 7 -3.24 -42.92 86.88
N ALA A 8 -2.81 -43.26 85.66
CA ALA A 8 -3.55 -43.74 84.46
C ALA A 8 -4.56 -42.81 83.75
N PHE A 9 -4.40 -42.62 82.42
CA PHE A 9 -5.15 -43.34 81.37
C PHE A 9 -4.78 -42.86 79.95
N ASN A 10 -4.78 -43.81 79.02
CA ASN A 10 -4.56 -43.68 77.58
C ASN A 10 -5.54 -42.73 76.89
N SER A 11 -5.07 -42.01 75.87
CA SER A 11 -5.94 -41.61 74.75
C SER A 11 -5.27 -41.90 73.39
N ILE A 12 -6.06 -42.54 72.54
CA ILE A 12 -5.73 -43.04 71.20
C ILE A 12 -5.91 -41.89 70.20
N ALA A 13 -4.91 -41.64 69.35
CA ALA A 13 -5.06 -40.76 68.18
C ALA A 13 -5.43 -41.58 66.93
N PRO A 14 -6.41 -41.12 66.11
CA PRO A 14 -6.91 -41.87 64.95
C PRO A 14 -6.04 -41.71 63.68
N PRO A 15 -6.19 -42.58 62.67
CA PRO A 15 -5.33 -42.60 61.48
C PRO A 15 -5.64 -41.49 60.48
N ALA A 16 -4.60 -41.01 59.80
CA ALA A 16 -4.64 -39.91 58.83
C ALA A 16 -5.50 -40.25 57.59
N ARG A 17 -6.46 -39.37 57.26
CA ARG A 17 -7.24 -39.41 56.00
C ARG A 17 -6.40 -38.84 54.85
N ARG A 18 -6.17 -39.63 53.80
CA ARG A 18 -5.66 -39.14 52.50
C ARG A 18 -6.80 -38.42 51.76
N LEU A 19 -6.68 -37.12 51.53
CA LEU A 19 -7.51 -36.41 50.56
C LEU A 19 -7.10 -36.84 49.13
N ARG A 20 -8.04 -37.40 48.38
CA ARG A 20 -7.90 -37.56 46.92
C ARG A 20 -8.41 -36.28 46.26
N TYR A 21 -7.50 -35.45 45.76
CA TYR A 21 -7.86 -34.40 44.82
C TYR A 21 -8.20 -35.06 43.48
N ALA A 22 -9.48 -35.06 43.13
CA ALA A 22 -9.90 -35.34 41.75
C ALA A 22 -9.50 -34.12 40.91
N GLY A 23 -8.34 -34.18 40.26
CA GLY A 23 -7.95 -33.17 39.27
C GLY A 23 -8.92 -33.26 38.09
N LEU A 24 -9.77 -32.24 37.93
CA LEU A 24 -10.47 -32.01 36.67
C LEU A 24 -9.40 -31.65 35.63
N LEU A 25 -9.06 -32.60 34.76
CA LEU A 25 -8.24 -32.33 33.58
C LEU A 25 -9.13 -31.55 32.61
N LEU A 26 -9.04 -30.22 32.62
CA LEU A 26 -9.57 -29.40 31.53
C LEU A 26 -8.74 -29.75 30.29
N LEU A 27 -9.29 -30.61 29.44
CA LEU A 27 -8.74 -30.88 28.13
C LEU A 27 -8.93 -29.58 27.33
N SER A 28 -7.92 -28.72 27.30
CA SER A 28 -7.85 -27.67 26.30
C SER A 28 -7.76 -28.36 24.95
N ILE A 29 -8.88 -28.47 24.26
CA ILE A 29 -8.88 -28.79 22.83
C ILE A 29 -8.23 -27.59 22.16
N SER A 30 -6.91 -27.63 22.02
CA SER A 30 -6.26 -26.87 20.98
C SER A 30 -6.90 -27.35 19.69
N LEU A 31 -7.72 -26.52 19.04
CA LEU A 31 -7.98 -26.72 17.62
C LEU A 31 -6.60 -26.64 16.97
N ALA A 32 -5.98 -27.78 16.69
CA ALA A 32 -4.92 -27.85 15.72
C ALA A 32 -5.55 -27.26 14.44
N GLY A 33 -5.14 -26.04 14.09
CA GLY A 33 -5.48 -25.43 12.81
C GLY A 33 -5.19 -26.47 11.74
N GLN A 34 -6.15 -26.74 10.87
CA GLN A 34 -6.05 -27.76 9.84
C GLN A 34 -4.76 -27.53 9.04
N SER A 35 -3.75 -28.38 9.27
CA SER A 35 -2.47 -28.36 8.56
C SER A 35 -2.67 -29.00 7.18
N GLY A 36 -3.37 -28.28 6.30
CA GLY A 36 -3.48 -28.63 4.90
C GLY A 36 -2.39 -27.95 4.10
N LEU A 37 -1.97 -28.58 3.00
CA LEU A 37 -1.12 -27.92 2.01
C LEU A 37 -1.83 -26.67 1.50
N VAL A 38 -1.05 -25.62 1.25
CA VAL A 38 -1.53 -24.42 0.57
C VAL A 38 -2.12 -24.79 -0.80
N GLN A 39 -3.29 -24.23 -1.11
CA GLN A 39 -3.95 -24.46 -2.40
C GLN A 39 -4.44 -23.15 -2.99
N ILE A 40 -4.04 -22.83 -4.22
CA ILE A 40 -4.68 -21.81 -5.05
C ILE A 40 -5.83 -22.47 -5.80
N VAL A 41 -7.03 -21.92 -5.66
CA VAL A 41 -8.24 -22.38 -6.38
C VAL A 41 -8.51 -21.48 -7.59
N ARG A 42 -8.43 -20.16 -7.41
CA ARG A 42 -8.60 -19.19 -8.51
C ARG A 42 -7.81 -17.91 -8.25
N ILE A 43 -7.46 -17.23 -9.34
CA ILE A 43 -6.94 -15.86 -9.32
C ILE A 43 -7.82 -14.99 -10.20
N SER A 44 -8.05 -13.73 -9.80
CA SER A 44 -8.82 -12.78 -10.59
C SER A 44 -8.32 -11.34 -10.37
N PRO A 45 -8.10 -10.56 -11.44
CA PRO A 45 -8.16 -10.96 -12.84
C PRO A 45 -7.03 -11.95 -13.20
N THR A 46 -7.16 -12.62 -14.34
CA THR A 46 -6.15 -13.56 -14.85
C THR A 46 -5.11 -12.88 -15.75
N GLY A 47 -5.25 -11.58 -15.98
CA GLY A 47 -4.32 -10.79 -16.77
C GLY A 47 -4.52 -9.29 -16.53
N GLY A 48 -3.50 -8.51 -16.89
CA GLY A 48 -3.41 -7.08 -16.66
C GLY A 48 -1.96 -6.60 -16.71
N PRO A 49 -1.71 -5.29 -16.63
CA PRO A 49 -0.36 -4.73 -16.55
C PRO A 49 0.32 -4.98 -15.19
N GLU A 50 1.61 -4.66 -15.10
CA GLU A 50 2.32 -4.57 -13.81
C GLU A 50 1.62 -3.57 -12.87
N GLY A 51 1.56 -3.90 -11.59
CA GLY A 51 0.75 -3.19 -10.58
C GLY A 51 -0.69 -3.68 -10.46
N THR A 52 -1.16 -4.59 -11.33
CA THR A 52 -2.54 -5.13 -11.24
C THR A 52 -2.79 -5.78 -9.87
N ARG A 53 -3.90 -5.42 -9.23
CA ARG A 53 -4.40 -6.05 -8.01
C ARG A 53 -5.10 -7.36 -8.34
N VAL A 54 -4.52 -8.48 -7.90
CA VAL A 54 -5.03 -9.84 -8.08
C VAL A 54 -5.57 -10.38 -6.76
N THR A 55 -6.84 -10.76 -6.73
CA THR A 55 -7.42 -11.56 -5.65
C THR A 55 -7.13 -13.03 -5.90
N VAL A 56 -6.51 -13.69 -4.92
CA VAL A 56 -6.22 -15.12 -4.91
C VAL A 56 -7.16 -15.78 -3.91
N ILE A 57 -7.99 -16.71 -4.39
CA ILE A 57 -8.86 -17.52 -3.53
C ILE A 57 -8.31 -18.93 -3.48
N GLY A 58 -8.31 -19.50 -2.28
CA GLY A 58 -7.58 -20.73 -2.00
C GLY A 58 -7.98 -21.38 -0.68
N LYS A 59 -7.04 -22.15 -0.14
CA LYS A 59 -7.11 -22.77 1.19
C LYS A 59 -5.75 -22.66 1.86
N ASN A 60 -5.77 -22.55 3.18
CA ASN A 60 -4.59 -22.53 4.04
C ASN A 60 -3.61 -21.38 3.72
N LEU A 61 -4.15 -20.19 3.42
CA LEU A 61 -3.40 -19.00 3.03
C LEU A 61 -2.94 -18.14 4.21
N GLN A 62 -3.37 -18.46 5.43
CA GLN A 62 -3.17 -17.65 6.65
C GLN A 62 -1.72 -17.48 7.07
N GLU A 63 -0.83 -18.41 6.67
CA GLU A 63 0.61 -18.36 6.95
C GLU A 63 1.42 -18.10 5.68
N THR A 64 0.84 -17.39 4.70
CA THR A 64 1.57 -17.03 3.48
C THR A 64 2.79 -16.18 3.84
N SER A 65 3.97 -16.67 3.47
CA SER A 65 5.27 -16.03 3.72
C SER A 65 5.85 -15.38 2.47
N ALA A 66 5.40 -15.79 1.28
CA ALA A 66 5.75 -15.14 0.02
C ALA A 66 4.70 -15.40 -1.06
N VAL A 67 4.53 -14.42 -1.94
CA VAL A 67 3.88 -14.59 -3.24
C VAL A 67 4.88 -14.23 -4.33
N LEU A 68 4.93 -15.03 -5.40
CA LEU A 68 5.86 -14.83 -6.51
C LEU A 68 5.15 -14.91 -7.86
N PHE A 69 5.56 -14.02 -8.76
CA PHE A 69 5.32 -14.15 -10.20
C PHE A 69 6.63 -14.61 -10.82
N GLY A 70 6.74 -15.92 -11.01
CA GLY A 70 8.01 -16.58 -11.30
C GLY A 70 8.97 -16.50 -10.14
N GLU A 71 10.11 -15.86 -10.38
CA GLU A 71 11.14 -15.64 -9.36
C GLU A 71 11.01 -14.25 -8.70
N VAL A 72 10.12 -13.39 -9.20
CA VAL A 72 9.95 -12.02 -8.67
C VAL A 72 8.97 -12.06 -7.50
N ARG A 73 9.43 -11.58 -6.33
CA ARG A 73 8.57 -11.39 -5.16
C ARG A 73 7.57 -10.29 -5.40
N SER A 74 6.37 -10.49 -4.88
CA SER A 74 5.25 -9.59 -5.00
C SER A 74 4.77 -9.18 -3.61
N ASP A 75 4.29 -7.94 -3.50
CA ASP A 75 3.59 -7.47 -2.32
C ASP A 75 2.22 -8.13 -2.22
N PHE A 76 1.89 -8.60 -1.02
CA PHE A 76 0.63 -9.26 -0.77
C PHE A 76 0.10 -8.97 0.63
N LYS A 77 -1.21 -9.18 0.78
CA LYS A 77 -1.92 -9.11 2.05
C LYS A 77 -2.76 -10.37 2.21
N ILE A 78 -2.68 -10.96 3.39
CA ILE A 78 -3.59 -12.02 3.83
C ILE A 78 -4.89 -11.36 4.30
N ILE A 79 -6.00 -11.69 3.63
CA ILE A 79 -7.35 -11.21 3.98
C ILE A 79 -8.02 -12.21 4.92
N SER A 80 -7.91 -13.50 4.60
CA SER A 80 -8.43 -14.60 5.41
C SER A 80 -7.64 -15.88 5.12
N PRO A 81 -7.89 -17.00 5.83
CA PRO A 81 -7.31 -18.29 5.48
C PRO A 81 -7.60 -18.76 4.04
N ASP A 82 -8.59 -18.20 3.36
CA ASP A 82 -9.01 -18.59 2.02
C ASP A 82 -8.84 -17.48 0.97
N GLU A 83 -8.35 -16.30 1.35
CA GLU A 83 -8.19 -15.15 0.46
C GLU A 83 -6.89 -14.36 0.69
N LEU A 84 -6.17 -14.07 -0.40
CA LEU A 84 -5.08 -13.11 -0.47
C LEU A 84 -5.37 -12.04 -1.51
N VAL A 85 -4.79 -10.87 -1.31
CA VAL A 85 -4.67 -9.81 -2.32
C VAL A 85 -3.19 -9.63 -2.63
N VAL A 86 -2.86 -9.54 -3.91
CA VAL A 86 -1.48 -9.55 -4.43
C VAL A 86 -1.35 -8.46 -5.50
N LEU A 87 -0.21 -7.76 -5.57
CA LEU A 87 0.09 -6.80 -6.64
C LEU A 87 1.09 -7.40 -7.64
N VAL A 88 0.79 -7.39 -8.93
CA VAL A 88 1.74 -7.87 -9.97
C VAL A 88 3.02 -7.02 -9.91
N PRO A 89 4.20 -7.61 -9.68
CA PRO A 89 5.44 -6.85 -9.50
C PRO A 89 6.00 -6.33 -10.83
N HIS A 90 6.87 -5.31 -10.75
CA HIS A 90 7.62 -4.76 -11.89
C HIS A 90 8.66 -5.75 -12.42
N ASN A 91 8.97 -5.67 -13.72
CA ASN A 91 9.95 -6.49 -14.42
C ASN A 91 9.70 -8.00 -14.25
N THR A 92 8.44 -8.40 -14.26
CA THR A 92 8.07 -9.82 -14.08
C THR A 92 7.91 -10.52 -15.42
N SER A 93 8.40 -11.76 -15.50
CA SER A 93 7.96 -12.70 -16.54
C SER A 93 6.74 -13.45 -16.02
N THR A 94 5.90 -14.00 -16.90
CA THR A 94 4.59 -14.54 -16.52
C THR A 94 4.51 -16.07 -16.48
N PRO A 95 5.14 -16.76 -15.51
CA PRO A 95 4.74 -18.11 -15.16
C PRO A 95 3.53 -18.05 -14.19
N PRO A 96 3.01 -19.22 -13.78
CA PRO A 96 2.00 -19.28 -12.74
C PRO A 96 2.40 -18.55 -11.45
N LEU A 97 1.46 -17.76 -10.90
CA LEU A 97 1.55 -17.20 -9.55
C LEU A 97 1.80 -18.32 -8.55
N THR A 98 2.80 -18.15 -7.68
CA THR A 98 3.14 -19.09 -6.61
C THR A 98 2.90 -18.48 -5.23
N VAL A 99 2.12 -19.16 -4.38
CA VAL A 99 1.97 -18.85 -2.95
C VAL A 99 2.84 -19.82 -2.15
N VAL A 100 3.56 -19.30 -1.16
CA VAL A 100 4.44 -20.05 -0.27
C VAL A 100 3.95 -19.92 1.16
N THR A 101 3.80 -21.05 1.84
CA THR A 101 3.54 -21.13 3.28
C THR A 101 4.59 -22.06 3.92
N PRO A 102 4.71 -22.10 5.26
CA PRO A 102 5.55 -23.09 5.94
C PRO A 102 5.20 -24.54 5.57
N GLN A 103 3.94 -24.81 5.21
CA GLN A 103 3.45 -26.16 4.88
C GLN A 103 3.68 -26.54 3.43
N GLY A 104 4.02 -25.60 2.54
CA GLY A 104 4.33 -25.93 1.16
C GLY A 104 4.20 -24.77 0.17
N ARG A 105 4.09 -25.12 -1.11
CA ARG A 105 3.93 -24.17 -2.21
C ARG A 105 2.73 -24.56 -3.05
N SER A 106 1.96 -23.57 -3.48
CA SER A 106 0.88 -23.76 -4.45
C SER A 106 1.11 -22.87 -5.66
N ARG A 107 0.84 -23.38 -6.86
CA ARG A 107 0.87 -22.63 -8.10
C ARG A 107 -0.54 -22.48 -8.64
N SER A 108 -0.84 -21.32 -9.20
CA SER A 108 -2.05 -21.15 -10.01
C SER A 108 -2.02 -22.12 -11.20
N PRO A 109 -3.20 -22.57 -11.69
CA PRO A 109 -3.25 -23.56 -12.78
C PRO A 109 -2.85 -23.00 -14.15
N PHE A 110 -2.73 -21.67 -14.28
CA PHE A 110 -2.37 -20.98 -15.52
C PHE A 110 -1.46 -19.79 -15.22
N ALA A 111 -0.71 -19.35 -16.23
CA ALA A 111 0.07 -18.12 -16.17
C ALA A 111 -0.86 -16.89 -16.11
N PHE A 112 -0.45 -15.88 -15.34
CA PHE A 112 -1.08 -14.55 -15.40
C PHE A 112 -0.69 -13.88 -16.73
N SER A 113 -1.63 -13.34 -17.50
CA SER A 113 -1.33 -12.70 -18.78
C SER A 113 -0.91 -11.24 -18.57
N LEU A 114 0.37 -10.91 -18.76
CA LEU A 114 0.85 -9.54 -18.66
C LEU A 114 0.46 -8.73 -19.90
N VAL A 115 -0.31 -7.67 -19.68
CA VAL A 115 -0.82 -6.80 -20.74
C VAL A 115 -0.50 -5.35 -20.37
N ASN A 116 0.71 -4.91 -20.73
CA ASN A 116 1.15 -3.54 -20.51
C ASN A 116 0.62 -2.61 -21.61
N ASP A 117 0.20 -1.40 -21.24
CA ASP A 117 -0.12 -0.37 -22.21
C ASP A 117 1.19 0.08 -22.90
N PRO A 118 1.31 -0.04 -24.24
CA PRO A 118 2.54 0.31 -24.95
C PRO A 118 2.90 1.79 -24.82
N ARG A 119 1.93 2.66 -24.48
CA ARG A 119 2.16 4.08 -24.25
C ARG A 119 2.86 4.37 -22.93
N ILE A 120 2.99 3.40 -22.02
CA ILE A 120 3.69 3.59 -20.73
C ILE A 120 5.11 3.02 -20.85
N PRO A 121 6.17 3.80 -20.56
CA PRO A 121 7.56 3.33 -20.64
C PRO A 121 7.85 2.08 -19.79
N ASP A 122 8.86 1.30 -20.16
CA ASP A 122 9.16 0.01 -19.52
C ASP A 122 9.82 0.14 -18.16
N GLU A 123 10.58 1.20 -17.96
CA GLU A 123 11.23 1.51 -16.69
C GLU A 123 10.27 1.98 -15.59
N VAL A 124 9.01 2.25 -15.91
CA VAL A 124 7.99 2.64 -14.93
C VAL A 124 7.61 1.44 -14.06
N SER A 125 7.78 1.57 -12.74
CA SER A 125 7.52 0.46 -11.80
C SER A 125 6.04 0.08 -11.63
N TYR A 126 5.11 1.03 -11.77
CA TYR A 126 3.67 0.79 -11.68
C TYR A 126 2.95 1.28 -12.94
N LYS A 127 2.65 0.33 -13.83
CA LYS A 127 2.04 0.63 -15.15
C LYS A 127 0.52 0.77 -15.09
N ALA A 128 -0.13 0.29 -14.03
CA ALA A 128 -1.54 0.55 -13.74
C ALA A 128 -1.75 1.25 -12.41
N GLY A 129 -2.95 1.84 -12.29
CA GLY A 129 -3.45 2.29 -11.02
C GLY A 129 -3.77 1.13 -10.08
N TYR A 130 -3.54 1.35 -8.81
CA TYR A 130 -3.82 0.40 -7.74
C TYR A 130 -4.14 1.16 -6.46
N VAL A 131 -4.90 0.50 -5.59
CA VAL A 131 -5.00 0.89 -4.18
C VAL A 131 -4.12 -0.07 -3.40
N ASN A 132 -3.32 0.45 -2.47
CA ASN A 132 -2.42 -0.34 -1.64
C ASN A 132 -3.22 -1.46 -0.94
N SER A 133 -2.67 -2.68 -1.00
CA SER A 133 -3.31 -3.86 -0.40
C SER A 133 -3.34 -3.81 1.12
N VAL A 134 -2.44 -3.04 1.72
CA VAL A 134 -2.40 -2.74 3.15
C VAL A 134 -3.19 -1.45 3.36
N ALA A 135 -4.29 -1.53 4.12
CA ALA A 135 -5.05 -0.33 4.48
C ALA A 135 -4.19 0.62 5.32
N GLN A 136 -4.58 1.89 5.35
CA GLN A 136 -3.98 2.88 6.23
C GLN A 136 -3.96 2.35 7.69
N PRO A 137 -2.80 2.32 8.35
CA PRO A 137 -2.73 1.97 9.76
C PRO A 137 -3.40 3.03 10.66
N SER A 138 -4.01 2.60 11.77
CA SER A 138 -4.80 3.48 12.64
C SER A 138 -4.01 4.62 13.31
N ASP A 139 -2.69 4.48 13.41
CA ASP A 139 -1.76 5.48 13.93
C ASP A 139 -1.33 6.53 12.89
N PHE A 140 -1.91 6.50 11.69
CA PHE A 140 -1.69 7.50 10.65
C PHE A 140 -2.79 8.55 10.72
N HIS A 141 -2.41 9.82 10.80
CA HIS A 141 -3.33 10.91 11.16
C HIS A 141 -3.29 12.09 10.20
N SER A 142 -2.51 11.99 9.14
CA SER A 142 -2.44 13.02 8.11
C SER A 142 -2.28 12.41 6.72
N ALA A 143 -2.57 13.18 5.68
CA ALA A 143 -2.37 12.76 4.31
C ALA A 143 -1.74 13.88 3.47
N ARG A 144 -1.07 13.48 2.38
CA ARG A 144 -0.47 14.39 1.42
C ARG A 144 -0.60 13.85 0.01
N LEU A 145 -1.19 14.64 -0.88
CA LEU A 145 -1.24 14.31 -2.30
C LEU A 145 0.15 14.41 -2.94
N TRP A 146 0.36 13.57 -3.95
CA TRP A 146 1.51 13.63 -4.82
C TRP A 146 1.11 13.35 -6.27
N GLY A 147 2.01 13.69 -7.18
CA GLY A 147 1.92 13.29 -8.58
C GLY A 147 3.30 13.09 -9.19
N ILE A 148 3.34 12.25 -10.22
CA ILE A 148 4.55 11.91 -10.96
C ILE A 148 4.33 12.33 -12.41
N ALA A 149 5.21 13.18 -12.93
CA ALA A 149 5.26 13.51 -14.35
C ALA A 149 6.58 13.03 -14.96
N ILE A 150 6.52 12.52 -16.19
CA ILE A 150 7.70 12.08 -16.94
C ILE A 150 7.58 12.49 -18.41
N ALA A 151 8.72 12.64 -19.07
CA ALA A 151 8.77 12.72 -20.52
C ALA A 151 8.77 11.31 -21.14
N ASP A 152 8.00 11.09 -22.20
CA ASP A 152 8.12 9.90 -23.04
C ASP A 152 9.20 10.13 -24.08
N THR A 153 10.36 9.48 -23.91
CA THR A 153 11.50 9.59 -24.83
C THR A 153 11.30 8.80 -26.12
N ARG A 154 10.24 7.99 -26.21
CA ARG A 154 9.97 7.13 -27.38
C ARG A 154 9.15 7.86 -28.45
N VAL A 155 8.55 9.00 -28.11
CA VAL A 155 7.78 9.84 -29.04
C VAL A 155 8.56 11.10 -29.41
N SER A 156 8.44 11.53 -30.65
CA SER A 156 9.08 12.76 -31.15
C SER A 156 8.58 14.00 -30.41
N GLY A 157 9.46 14.97 -30.15
CA GLY A 157 9.11 16.22 -29.46
C GLY A 157 9.11 16.10 -27.93
N GLY A 158 9.60 14.98 -27.38
CA GLY A 158 9.69 14.74 -25.94
C GLY A 158 10.51 15.80 -25.19
N GLU A 159 11.51 16.40 -25.83
CA GLU A 159 12.28 17.55 -25.32
C GLU A 159 11.44 18.80 -25.02
N SER A 160 10.29 18.97 -25.67
CA SER A 160 9.34 20.06 -25.41
C SER A 160 8.16 19.64 -24.51
N ALA A 161 8.20 18.41 -24.00
CA ALA A 161 7.12 17.85 -23.20
C ALA A 161 6.93 18.62 -21.88
N ARG A 162 5.67 18.91 -21.55
CA ARG A 162 5.30 19.61 -20.33
C ARG A 162 3.96 19.13 -19.77
N VAL A 163 3.82 19.27 -18.46
CA VAL A 163 2.55 19.14 -17.73
C VAL A 163 2.23 20.48 -17.11
N GLU A 164 1.04 20.99 -17.37
CA GLU A 164 0.53 22.22 -16.79
C GLU A 164 -0.53 21.87 -15.76
N ILE A 165 -0.45 22.45 -14.56
CA ILE A 165 -1.28 22.13 -13.40
C ILE A 165 -2.01 23.41 -13.00
N ALA A 166 -3.32 23.46 -13.22
CA ALA A 166 -4.15 24.60 -12.82
C ALA A 166 -4.48 24.55 -11.32
N TRP A 167 -4.80 23.36 -10.81
CA TRP A 167 -5.06 23.15 -9.38
C TRP A 167 -4.83 21.69 -8.98
N THR A 168 -4.54 21.49 -7.71
CA THR A 168 -4.52 20.19 -7.03
C THR A 168 -5.40 20.28 -5.79
N GLN A 169 -6.04 19.17 -5.41
CA GLN A 169 -6.89 19.11 -4.24
C GLN A 169 -6.80 17.72 -3.60
N LEU A 170 -6.70 17.67 -2.28
CA LEU A 170 -6.87 16.44 -1.50
C LEU A 170 -8.16 16.58 -0.70
N SER A 171 -9.05 15.60 -0.83
CA SER A 171 -10.28 15.51 -0.04
C SER A 171 -10.41 14.12 0.57
N CYS A 172 -11.00 14.00 1.74
CA CYS A 172 -11.34 12.72 2.33
C CYS A 172 -12.83 12.59 2.56
N ARG A 173 -13.34 11.37 2.45
CA ARG A 173 -14.71 11.04 2.80
C ARG A 173 -14.74 10.44 4.20
N ALA A 174 -15.49 11.05 5.10
CA ALA A 174 -15.67 10.56 6.45
C ALA A 174 -17.12 10.72 6.89
N ASP A 175 -17.69 9.70 7.53
CA ASP A 175 -19.11 9.62 7.91
C ASP A 175 -20.06 10.01 6.75
N GLY A 176 -19.77 9.54 5.53
CA GLY A 176 -20.57 9.83 4.34
C GLY A 176 -20.36 11.20 3.70
N LYS A 177 -19.51 12.07 4.26
CA LYS A 177 -19.29 13.47 3.81
C LYS A 177 -17.90 13.69 3.24
N ASP A 178 -17.82 14.43 2.15
CA ASP A 178 -16.54 14.87 1.57
C ASP A 178 -16.01 16.11 2.30
N ILE A 179 -14.75 16.06 2.70
CA ILE A 179 -14.03 17.09 3.45
C ILE A 179 -12.76 17.43 2.68
N VAL A 180 -12.63 18.67 2.22
CA VAL A 180 -11.41 19.15 1.57
C VAL A 180 -10.32 19.34 2.63
N LEU A 181 -9.22 18.62 2.46
CA LEU A 181 -8.05 18.69 3.34
C LEU A 181 -7.01 19.70 2.86
N ASN A 182 -6.89 19.84 1.53
CA ASN A 182 -5.95 20.74 0.89
C ASN A 182 -6.52 21.29 -0.42
N ASP A 183 -6.31 22.58 -0.66
CA ASP A 183 -6.49 23.24 -1.95
C ASP A 183 -5.40 24.32 -2.10
N ASP A 184 -4.28 23.96 -2.71
CA ASP A 184 -3.12 24.84 -2.87
C ASP A 184 -3.21 25.75 -4.09
N ARG A 185 -4.41 25.88 -4.71
CA ARG A 185 -4.68 26.79 -5.83
C ARG A 185 -3.68 26.67 -6.99
N GLY A 186 -3.25 25.44 -7.29
CA GLY A 186 -2.32 25.15 -8.39
C GLY A 186 -0.84 25.20 -8.02
N ASN A 187 -0.50 25.64 -6.81
CA ASN A 187 0.87 25.55 -6.34
C ASN A 187 1.22 24.10 -6.03
N VAL A 188 2.42 23.70 -6.43
CA VAL A 188 3.02 22.40 -6.10
C VAL A 188 4.44 22.64 -5.60
N HIS A 189 4.95 21.75 -4.75
CA HIS A 189 6.38 21.59 -4.48
C HIS A 189 6.83 20.26 -5.09
N GLY A 190 8.13 19.96 -5.11
CA GLY A 190 8.58 18.67 -5.60
C GLY A 190 10.09 18.50 -5.64
N GLY A 191 10.49 17.36 -6.19
CA GLY A 191 11.88 16.99 -6.45
C GLY A 191 12.02 16.17 -7.73
N LEU A 192 13.22 16.20 -8.30
CA LEU A 192 13.61 15.36 -9.43
C LEU A 192 14.36 14.14 -8.90
N TYR A 193 13.85 12.96 -9.23
CA TYR A 193 14.40 11.68 -8.81
C TYR A 193 14.99 10.91 -9.99
N LEU A 194 15.87 9.94 -9.71
CA LEU A 194 16.39 9.06 -10.75
C LEU A 194 15.24 8.32 -11.43
N ARG A 195 15.25 8.32 -12.77
CA ARG A 195 14.34 7.49 -13.58
C ARG A 195 14.83 6.06 -13.69
N GLN A 196 16.15 5.85 -13.67
CA GLN A 196 16.76 4.53 -13.77
C GLN A 196 17.92 4.38 -12.74
N PRO A 197 17.82 3.43 -11.79
CA PRO A 197 16.60 2.70 -11.44
C PRO A 197 15.51 3.66 -10.95
N TRP A 198 14.24 3.28 -11.13
CA TRP A 198 13.08 4.10 -10.78
C TRP A 198 13.13 4.52 -9.29
N PHE A 199 13.15 5.84 -9.03
CA PHE A 199 13.38 6.43 -7.69
C PHE A 199 14.64 5.95 -6.95
N GLY A 200 15.69 5.56 -7.68
CA GLY A 200 16.97 5.15 -7.09
C GLY A 200 17.67 6.23 -6.27
N GLY A 201 18.56 5.82 -5.36
CA GLY A 201 19.55 6.73 -4.73
C GLY A 201 19.26 7.25 -3.32
N HIS A 202 18.51 6.52 -2.48
CA HIS A 202 18.32 6.82 -1.05
C HIS A 202 17.93 8.27 -0.74
N ASN A 203 16.74 8.70 -1.19
CA ASN A 203 16.13 10.01 -0.93
C ASN A 203 16.87 11.24 -1.49
N TYR A 204 18.02 11.08 -2.16
CA TYR A 204 18.65 12.19 -2.87
C TYR A 204 17.79 12.61 -4.06
N HIS A 205 17.43 13.89 -4.12
CA HIS A 205 16.69 14.49 -5.22
C HIS A 205 17.18 15.91 -5.46
N GLU A 206 17.12 16.34 -6.71
CA GLU A 206 17.36 17.72 -7.09
C GLU A 206 16.05 18.53 -6.92
N PRO A 207 16.10 19.84 -6.68
CA PRO A 207 14.90 20.67 -6.69
C PRO A 207 14.18 20.62 -8.04
N ILE A 208 12.85 20.59 -8.02
CA ILE A 208 12.04 20.66 -9.24
C ILE A 208 12.02 22.11 -9.78
N PRO A 209 12.40 22.38 -11.05
CA PRO A 209 12.39 23.72 -11.60
C PRO A 209 10.97 24.11 -12.05
N LEU A 210 10.17 24.59 -11.09
CA LEU A 210 8.79 25.03 -11.35
C LEU A 210 8.77 26.36 -12.09
N VAL A 211 7.95 26.45 -13.13
CA VAL A 211 7.64 27.70 -13.82
C VAL A 211 6.17 28.02 -13.59
N TYR A 212 5.83 29.26 -13.27
CA TYR A 212 4.44 29.69 -13.15
C TYR A 212 4.02 30.50 -14.38
N ASP A 213 2.92 30.10 -15.01
CA ASP A 213 2.29 30.85 -16.10
C ASP A 213 1.19 31.76 -15.51
N LEU A 214 1.45 33.07 -15.53
CA LEU A 214 0.53 34.08 -15.01
C LEU A 214 -0.75 34.22 -15.84
N ALA A 215 -0.71 33.94 -17.15
CA ALA A 215 -1.87 34.07 -18.01
C ALA A 215 -2.84 32.89 -17.78
N LEU A 216 -2.29 31.69 -17.63
CA LEU A 216 -3.06 30.46 -17.43
C LEU A 216 -3.32 30.14 -15.95
N HIS A 217 -2.71 30.89 -15.03
CA HIS A 217 -2.76 30.64 -13.58
C HIS A 217 -2.38 29.20 -13.23
N SER A 218 -1.30 28.70 -13.83
CA SER A 218 -0.90 27.30 -13.71
C SER A 218 0.59 27.12 -13.48
N VAL A 219 0.96 26.09 -12.73
CA VAL A 219 2.35 25.63 -12.64
C VAL A 219 2.67 24.75 -13.84
N VAL A 220 3.83 24.97 -14.46
CA VAL A 220 4.33 24.23 -15.61
C VAL A 220 5.54 23.41 -15.22
N LEU A 221 5.42 22.10 -15.40
CA LEU A 221 6.51 21.13 -15.28
C LEU A 221 7.05 20.83 -16.68
N ASN A 222 8.20 21.41 -17.04
CA ASN A 222 8.84 21.18 -18.34
C ASN A 222 9.62 19.85 -18.31
N VAL A 223 8.89 18.74 -18.24
CA VAL A 223 9.46 17.39 -18.08
C VAL A 223 10.46 17.00 -19.15
N GLY A 224 10.32 17.55 -20.37
CA GLY A 224 11.22 17.36 -21.49
C GLY A 224 12.65 17.89 -21.27
N LEU A 225 12.84 18.83 -20.34
CA LEU A 225 14.17 19.36 -20.03
C LEU A 225 15.05 18.36 -19.25
N ARG A 226 14.42 17.39 -18.57
CA ARG A 226 15.08 16.36 -17.75
C ARG A 226 14.39 15.02 -17.95
N THR A 227 14.60 14.44 -19.13
CA THR A 227 14.03 13.15 -19.52
C THR A 227 14.61 11.97 -18.74
N ASP A 228 15.77 12.17 -18.11
CA ASP A 228 16.47 11.24 -17.21
C ASP A 228 15.93 11.24 -15.77
N ARG A 229 14.89 12.04 -15.50
CA ARG A 229 14.33 12.24 -14.16
C ARG A 229 12.84 11.92 -14.09
N VAL A 230 12.43 11.49 -12.91
CA VAL A 230 11.03 11.48 -12.48
C VAL A 230 10.72 12.80 -11.80
N TRP A 231 9.72 13.52 -12.30
CA TRP A 231 9.28 14.78 -11.71
C TRP A 231 8.19 14.48 -10.69
N HIS A 232 8.59 14.32 -9.44
CA HIS A 232 7.68 14.00 -8.35
C HIS A 232 7.29 15.29 -7.62
N PHE A 233 6.01 15.63 -7.67
CA PHE A 233 5.46 16.82 -7.04
C PHE A 233 4.44 16.46 -5.95
N TRP A 234 4.18 17.39 -5.05
CA TRP A 234 3.26 17.21 -3.92
C TRP A 234 2.66 18.55 -3.49
N SER A 235 1.58 18.49 -2.70
CA SER A 235 0.94 19.69 -2.13
C SER A 235 1.93 20.50 -1.28
N PRO A 236 2.09 21.82 -1.51
CA PRO A 236 2.96 22.67 -0.70
C PRO A 236 2.43 22.88 0.72
N SER A 237 1.12 22.74 0.97
CA SER A 237 0.62 22.79 2.34
C SER A 237 1.29 21.75 3.22
N PRO A 238 1.33 21.97 4.54
CA PRO A 238 1.62 20.90 5.49
C PRO A 238 0.71 19.69 5.25
N ARG A 239 1.19 18.52 5.67
CA ARG A 239 0.39 17.29 5.62
C ARG A 239 -0.88 17.52 6.42
N ALA A 240 -2.02 17.38 5.76
CA ALA A 240 -3.29 17.78 6.32
C ALA A 240 -3.80 16.73 7.29
N THR A 241 -4.26 17.16 8.47
CA THR A 241 -4.82 16.26 9.48
C THR A 241 -6.09 15.59 8.95
N LEU A 242 -6.20 14.28 9.17
CA LEU A 242 -7.39 13.52 8.80
C LEU A 242 -8.57 13.89 9.72
N PRO A 243 -9.82 13.81 9.22
CA PRO A 243 -11.01 14.01 10.04
C PRO A 243 -11.06 13.03 11.23
N GLN A 244 -11.51 13.49 12.40
CA GLN A 244 -11.80 12.63 13.55
C GLN A 244 -13.17 11.96 13.38
N ALA A 245 -13.26 11.01 12.45
CA ALA A 245 -14.50 10.33 12.04
C ALA A 245 -14.18 8.96 11.42
N GLU A 246 -15.20 8.16 11.08
CA GLU A 246 -14.97 6.93 10.33
C GLU A 246 -14.53 7.29 8.91
N LEU A 247 -13.23 7.10 8.64
CA LEU A 247 -12.64 7.41 7.34
C LEU A 247 -13.00 6.33 6.32
N GLU A 248 -13.63 6.74 5.23
CA GLU A 248 -13.92 5.84 4.11
C GLU A 248 -12.78 5.78 3.09
N GLY A 249 -11.93 6.80 3.08
CA GLY A 249 -10.78 6.98 2.20
C GLY A 249 -10.60 8.45 1.79
N CYS A 250 -9.59 8.71 0.98
CA CYS A 250 -9.25 10.00 0.41
C CYS A 250 -9.14 9.95 -1.11
N THR A 251 -9.20 11.13 -1.71
CA THR A 251 -9.15 11.33 -3.16
C THR A 251 -8.23 12.50 -3.44
N ALA A 252 -7.18 12.23 -4.22
CA ALA A 252 -6.33 13.26 -4.80
C ALA A 252 -6.87 13.62 -6.19
N ARG A 253 -7.03 14.91 -6.46
CA ARG A 253 -7.46 15.43 -7.75
C ARG A 253 -6.51 16.50 -8.25
N ALA A 254 -6.41 16.63 -9.56
CA ALA A 254 -5.80 17.79 -10.18
C ALA A 254 -6.50 18.12 -11.50
N ARG A 255 -6.42 19.38 -11.92
CA ARG A 255 -6.78 19.78 -13.28
C ARG A 255 -5.52 20.13 -14.04
N VAL A 256 -5.30 19.39 -15.13
CA VAL A 256 -4.02 19.41 -15.85
C VAL A 256 -4.21 19.52 -17.36
N ARG A 257 -3.19 20.03 -18.05
CA ARG A 257 -3.00 19.88 -19.49
C ARG A 257 -1.68 19.16 -19.70
N ILE A 258 -1.70 18.08 -20.48
CA ILE A 258 -0.54 17.22 -20.71
C ILE A 258 -0.18 17.35 -22.18
N SER A 259 1.01 17.88 -22.50
CA SER A 259 1.43 17.98 -23.90
C SER A 259 1.81 16.62 -24.46
N GLN A 260 1.92 16.53 -25.79
CA GLN A 260 2.59 15.39 -26.43
C GLN A 260 3.97 15.16 -25.80
N GLY A 261 4.33 13.90 -25.60
CA GLY A 261 5.59 13.51 -24.98
C GLY A 261 5.61 13.59 -23.45
N ALA A 262 4.50 13.88 -22.77
CA ALA A 262 4.41 13.82 -21.32
C ALA A 262 3.39 12.76 -20.86
N LEU A 263 3.64 12.16 -19.69
CA LEU A 263 2.67 11.36 -18.95
C LEU A 263 2.58 11.85 -17.50
N LEU A 264 1.43 11.61 -16.87
CA LEU A 264 1.17 11.98 -15.48
C LEU A 264 0.51 10.83 -14.71
N GLN A 265 0.90 10.62 -13.46
CA GLN A 265 0.20 9.76 -12.50
C GLN A 265 -0.05 10.55 -11.21
N MET A 266 -1.15 10.26 -10.52
CA MET A 266 -1.52 10.90 -9.26
C MET A 266 -1.60 9.86 -8.15
N GLY A 267 -1.36 10.28 -6.92
CA GLY A 267 -1.55 9.45 -5.73
C GLY A 267 -1.55 10.29 -4.47
N PHE A 268 -1.52 9.61 -3.33
CA PHE A 268 -1.26 10.27 -2.05
C PHE A 268 -0.72 9.26 -1.04
N ASP A 269 -0.09 9.80 -0.01
CA ASP A 269 0.41 9.02 1.12
C ASP A 269 -0.33 9.44 2.38
N TYR A 270 -0.65 8.47 3.21
CA TYR A 270 -0.95 8.69 4.62
C TYR A 270 0.35 8.82 5.41
N TRP A 271 0.29 9.58 6.50
CA TRP A 271 1.44 9.84 7.36
C TRP A 271 1.10 9.75 8.84
N ARG A 272 1.98 9.08 9.58
CA ARG A 272 1.95 9.00 11.05
C ARG A 272 2.25 10.35 11.68
N SER A 273 3.38 10.95 11.32
CA SER A 273 3.80 12.28 11.76
C SER A 273 3.75 13.29 10.62
N PRO A 274 3.12 14.46 10.81
CA PRO A 274 3.03 15.49 9.78
C PRO A 274 4.36 16.18 9.49
N THR A 275 5.36 16.06 10.36
CA THR A 275 6.64 16.79 10.27
C THR A 275 7.85 15.91 10.01
N VAL A 276 7.78 14.61 10.33
CA VAL A 276 8.91 13.69 10.11
C VAL A 276 9.05 13.42 8.60
N PRO A 277 10.25 13.53 8.00
CA PRO A 277 10.45 13.22 6.58
C PRO A 277 10.14 11.76 6.21
N TYR A 278 10.15 11.47 4.91
CA TYR A 278 10.15 10.10 4.41
C TYR A 278 11.42 9.36 4.87
N GLY A 279 11.31 8.08 5.27
CA GLY A 279 12.46 7.28 5.70
C GLY A 279 12.12 5.99 6.44
N SER A 280 13.16 5.31 6.94
CA SER A 280 13.12 3.96 7.52
C SER A 280 12.24 3.76 8.76
N GLY A 281 11.68 4.83 9.33
CA GLY A 281 10.75 4.76 10.46
C GLY A 281 9.30 4.40 10.09
N GLY A 282 9.02 4.17 8.81
CA GLY A 282 7.65 3.87 8.33
C GLY A 282 6.69 5.02 8.61
N ASN A 283 7.15 6.26 8.41
CA ASN A 283 6.33 7.44 8.67
C ASN A 283 5.29 7.70 7.57
N ASN A 284 5.46 7.07 6.41
CA ASN A 284 4.55 7.17 5.27
C ASN A 284 3.97 5.80 4.94
N HIS A 285 2.75 5.83 4.42
CA HIS A 285 2.01 4.68 3.95
C HIS A 285 1.32 5.10 2.67
N GLU A 286 1.82 4.65 1.53
CA GLU A 286 1.24 4.98 0.23
C GLU A 286 -0.18 4.43 0.15
N ALA A 287 -1.15 5.26 -0.23
CA ALA A 287 -2.52 4.80 -0.44
C ALA A 287 -2.69 4.10 -1.79
N GLY A 288 -1.89 4.51 -2.78
CA GLY A 288 -1.84 3.94 -4.11
C GLY A 288 -1.65 5.01 -5.18
N ALA A 289 -1.88 4.63 -6.43
CA ALA A 289 -1.68 5.48 -7.59
C ALA A 289 -2.82 5.33 -8.60
N SER A 290 -3.09 6.38 -9.37
CA SER A 290 -4.01 6.35 -10.51
C SER A 290 -3.44 5.52 -11.66
N ASN A 291 -4.26 5.26 -12.68
CA ASN A 291 -3.70 4.97 -14.00
C ASN A 291 -2.89 6.16 -14.51
N TRP A 292 -2.02 5.91 -15.49
CA TRP A 292 -1.32 6.97 -16.20
C TRP A 292 -2.29 7.77 -17.07
N TYR A 293 -2.16 9.09 -17.01
CA TYR A 293 -2.85 10.06 -17.84
C TYR A 293 -1.96 10.48 -19.00
N PHE A 294 -2.59 10.70 -20.14
CA PHE A 294 -1.95 10.85 -21.44
C PHE A 294 -2.17 12.26 -22.01
N PRO A 295 -1.43 12.63 -23.08
CA PRO A 295 -1.56 13.94 -23.71
C PRO A 295 -3.00 14.32 -24.07
N SER A 296 -3.33 15.59 -23.86
CA SER A 296 -4.60 16.21 -24.21
C SER A 296 -4.39 17.70 -24.47
N ASP A 297 -4.91 18.20 -25.59
CA ASP A 297 -4.88 19.62 -25.93
C ASP A 297 -5.83 20.45 -25.04
N GLN A 298 -6.77 19.79 -24.38
CA GLN A 298 -7.73 20.39 -23.44
C GLN A 298 -7.34 20.10 -21.99
N TRP A 299 -7.78 20.97 -21.08
CA TRP A 299 -7.72 20.70 -19.65
C TRP A 299 -8.53 19.45 -19.29
N GLN A 300 -7.91 18.52 -18.57
CA GLN A 300 -8.52 17.29 -18.09
C GLN A 300 -8.40 17.20 -16.57
N ASP A 301 -9.41 16.61 -15.93
CA ASP A 301 -9.37 16.32 -14.51
C ASP A 301 -8.78 14.91 -14.31
N VAL A 302 -7.78 14.82 -13.44
CA VAL A 302 -7.08 13.60 -13.10
C VAL A 302 -7.31 13.27 -11.63
N MET A 303 -7.39 11.99 -11.29
CA MET A 303 -7.69 11.58 -9.93
C MET A 303 -7.14 10.21 -9.56
N PHE A 304 -6.85 10.07 -8.27
CA PHE A 304 -6.70 8.81 -7.57
C PHE A 304 -7.61 8.81 -6.34
N SER A 305 -8.22 7.67 -6.02
CA SER A 305 -9.04 7.49 -4.82
C SER A 305 -8.81 6.10 -4.24
N ASP A 306 -8.66 6.01 -2.92
CA ASP A 306 -8.68 4.73 -2.19
C ASP A 306 -10.05 4.44 -1.56
N ILE A 307 -11.06 5.30 -1.80
CA ILE A 307 -12.43 5.07 -1.31
C ILE A 307 -12.97 3.78 -1.92
N GLY A 308 -13.46 2.88 -1.06
CA GLY A 308 -13.89 1.54 -1.48
C GLY A 308 -12.73 0.56 -1.71
N GLY A 309 -11.50 0.98 -1.40
CA GLY A 309 -10.34 0.12 -1.27
C GLY A 309 -10.44 -0.85 -0.08
N PRO A 310 -9.37 -1.63 0.19
CA PRO A 310 -9.35 -2.55 1.32
C PRO A 310 -9.63 -1.79 2.64
N LYS A 311 -10.72 -2.16 3.31
CA LYS A 311 -11.02 -1.74 4.68
C LYS A 311 -10.66 -2.92 5.60
N PHE A 312 -9.97 -2.66 6.70
CA PHE A 312 -9.73 -3.67 7.74
C PHE A 312 -10.20 -3.13 9.08
#